data_AF-A0A955S2R6-F1
#
_entry.id   AF-A0A955S2R6-F1
#
_cell.length_a   1.000
_cell.length_b   1.000
_cell.length_c   1.000
_cell.angle_alpha   90.00
_cell.angle_beta   90.00
_cell.angle_gamma   90.00
#
_symmetry.space_group_name_H-M   'P 1'
#
loop_
_entity.id
_entity.type
_entity.pdbx_description
1 polymer ?
#
loop_
_entity_poly.entity_id
_entity_poly.type
_entity_poly.pdbx_seq_one_letter_code
_entity_poly.pdbx_strand_id
1 'polypeptide(L)'
;NAHNEKEIIRLIGLKAPEAPRHKKVDTEYDSYGFPVKPDVDVEVPLEEKAYNFARELLDGKHVRLEFDSTKKNDEDQTLAYVFLIDDGTFVNAEILRQGFAHLQIRPPNTKYSKELRAAYQEARREKRGLQGL
;
A
#
# COMPACT_ATOMS: atom_id res chain seq x y z
N ASN A 1 20.03 11.78 23.05
CA ASN A 1 19.09 10.70 23.43
C ASN A 1 17.91 10.70 22.47
N ALA A 2 18.09 10.16 21.26
CA ALA A 2 17.01 10.04 20.29
C ALA A 2 16.43 8.63 20.44
N HIS A 3 15.32 8.52 21.19
CA HIS A 3 14.50 7.32 21.14
C HIS A 3 14.01 7.20 19.69
N ASN A 4 14.49 6.19 18.96
CA ASN A 4 14.02 5.87 17.63
C ASN A 4 12.66 5.16 17.79
N GLU A 5 11.64 5.91 18.21
CA GLU A 5 10.28 5.40 18.38
C GLU A 5 9.74 5.04 16.99
N LYS A 6 9.43 3.75 16.82
CA LYS A 6 8.77 3.27 15.60
C LYS A 6 7.31 3.71 15.67
N GLU A 7 6.95 4.68 14.84
CA GLU A 7 5.57 5.12 14.69
C GLU A 7 4.95 4.45 13.45
N ILE A 8 3.72 3.96 13.58
CA ILE A 8 2.96 3.40 12.46
C ILE A 8 2.11 4.53 11.87
N ILE A 9 2.38 4.86 10.61
CA ILE A 9 1.64 5.89 9.87
C ILE A 9 0.66 5.21 8.90
N ARG A 10 -0.60 5.63 8.96
CA ARG A 10 -1.64 5.22 8.03
C ARG A 10 -1.89 6.30 6.99
N LEU A 11 -1.86 5.90 5.73
CA LEU A 11 -2.04 6.82 4.61
C LEU A 11 -3.50 7.27 4.50
N ILE A 12 -3.74 8.57 4.57
CA ILE A 12 -5.08 9.15 4.37
C ILE A 12 -5.51 8.94 2.92
N GLY A 13 -6.78 8.58 2.73
CA GLY A 13 -7.39 8.48 1.39
C GLY A 13 -7.28 7.10 0.76
N LEU A 14 -6.63 6.14 1.40
CA LEU A 14 -6.32 4.82 0.87
C LEU A 14 -6.88 3.71 1.76
N LYS A 15 -7.34 2.64 1.14
CA LYS A 15 -7.58 1.35 1.77
C LYS A 15 -6.78 0.30 1.01
N ALA A 16 -5.89 -0.41 1.70
CA ALA A 16 -5.14 -1.52 1.13
C ALA A 16 -6.10 -2.62 0.62
N PRO A 17 -5.71 -3.38 -0.41
CA PRO A 17 -6.43 -4.60 -0.77
C PRO A 17 -6.48 -5.58 0.41
N GLU A 18 -7.43 -6.51 0.39
CA GLU A 18 -7.45 -7.60 1.39
C GLU A 18 -6.12 -8.35 1.36
N ALA A 19 -5.65 -8.91 2.48
CA ALA A 19 -4.41 -9.67 2.48
C ALA A 19 -4.50 -10.87 1.51
N PRO A 20 -3.39 -11.27 0.86
CA PRO A 20 -3.42 -12.36 -0.08
C PRO A 20 -3.91 -13.60 0.64
N ARG A 21 -4.97 -14.23 0.12
CA ARG A 21 -5.36 -15.56 0.60
C ARG A 21 -4.29 -16.51 0.09
N HIS A 22 -3.26 -16.75 0.89
CA HIS A 22 -2.35 -17.87 0.64
C HIS A 22 -3.23 -19.12 0.62
N LYS A 23 -3.47 -19.67 -0.57
CA LYS A 23 -3.93 -21.05 -0.65
C LYS A 23 -2.86 -21.85 0.09
N LYS A 24 -3.24 -22.60 1.13
CA LYS A 24 -2.37 -23.63 1.68
C LYS A 24 -2.09 -24.55 0.50
N VAL A 25 -0.89 -24.43 -0.05
CA VAL A 25 -0.40 -25.42 -0.98
C VAL A 25 -0.07 -26.60 -0.08
N ASP A 26 -0.75 -27.71 -0.27
CA ASP A 26 -0.44 -28.93 0.45
C ASP A 26 1.00 -29.30 0.05
N THR A 27 1.94 -29.11 0.99
CA THR A 27 3.34 -29.46 0.77
C THR A 27 3.43 -30.98 0.73
N GLU A 28 3.61 -31.53 -0.46
CA GLU A 28 3.97 -32.93 -0.62
C GLU A 28 5.42 -33.13 -0.15
N TYR A 29 5.69 -34.29 0.43
CA TYR A 29 7.04 -34.68 0.83
C TYR A 29 7.48 -35.85 -0.04
N ASP A 30 8.74 -35.82 -0.48
CA ASP A 30 9.32 -36.95 -1.19
C ASP A 30 9.51 -38.17 -0.26
N SER A 31 9.97 -39.29 -0.81
CA SER A 31 10.21 -40.52 -0.05
C SER A 31 11.26 -40.39 1.07
N TYR A 32 12.02 -39.30 1.08
CA TYR A 32 13.06 -39.00 2.06
C TYR A 32 12.62 -37.92 3.07
N GLY A 33 11.38 -37.42 2.95
CA GLY A 33 10.82 -36.41 3.84
C GLY A 33 11.24 -34.97 3.51
N PHE A 34 11.76 -34.70 2.31
CA PHE A 34 12.01 -33.33 1.86
C PHE A 34 10.75 -32.75 1.21
N PRO A 35 10.42 -31.47 1.50
CA PRO A 35 9.28 -30.83 0.87
C PRO A 35 9.50 -30.72 -0.64
N VAL A 36 8.63 -31.34 -1.43
CA VAL A 36 8.54 -31.15 -2.87
C VAL A 36 7.94 -29.78 -3.09
N LYS A 37 8.76 -28.82 -3.52
CA LYS A 37 8.23 -27.54 -3.99
C LYS A 37 7.44 -27.83 -5.26
N PRO A 38 6.12 -27.57 -5.29
CA PRO A 38 5.38 -27.81 -6.49
C PRO A 38 5.82 -26.80 -7.55
N ASP A 39 6.03 -27.27 -8.79
CA ASP A 39 6.27 -26.45 -9.99
C ASP A 39 4.97 -25.76 -10.39
N VAL A 40 4.46 -24.89 -9.51
CA VAL A 40 3.35 -23.99 -9.83
C VAL A 40 3.98 -22.62 -10.00
N ASP A 41 3.84 -22.06 -11.20
CA ASP A 41 3.95 -20.61 -11.39
C ASP A 41 2.79 -19.98 -10.59
N VAL A 42 3.04 -19.75 -9.30
CA VAL A 42 2.12 -19.02 -8.45
C VAL A 42 2.23 -17.57 -8.91
N GLU A 43 1.28 -17.13 -9.72
CA GLU A 43 1.17 -15.72 -10.07
C GLU A 43 1.22 -14.90 -8.77
N VAL A 44 2.20 -13.99 -8.67
CA VAL A 44 2.40 -13.20 -7.45
C VAL A 44 1.09 -12.45 -7.15
N PRO A 45 0.48 -12.66 -5.97
CA PRO A 45 -0.77 -12.01 -5.62
C PRO A 45 -0.64 -10.49 -5.73
N LEU A 46 -1.69 -9.82 -6.17
CA LEU A 46 -1.67 -8.37 -6.40
C LEU A 46 -1.38 -7.59 -5.10
N GLU A 47 -1.78 -8.16 -3.98
CA GLU A 47 -1.50 -7.66 -2.64
C GLU A 47 -0.01 -7.62 -2.33
N GLU A 48 0.72 -8.65 -2.76
CA GLU A 48 2.17 -8.74 -2.60
C GLU A 48 2.86 -7.74 -3.53
N LYS A 49 2.36 -7.57 -4.77
CA LYS A 49 2.83 -6.51 -5.68
C LYS A 49 2.62 -5.12 -5.08
N ALA A 50 1.46 -4.86 -4.48
CA ALA A 50 1.14 -3.59 -3.81
C ALA A 50 2.07 -3.31 -2.62
N TYR A 51 2.33 -4.33 -1.79
CA TYR A 51 3.24 -4.22 -0.66
C TYR A 51 4.68 -3.92 -1.12
N ASN A 52 5.18 -4.69 -2.09
CA ASN A 52 6.52 -4.53 -2.62
C ASN A 52 6.69 -3.15 -3.28
N PHE A 53 5.70 -2.69 -4.04
CA PHE A 53 5.72 -1.34 -4.62
C PHE A 53 5.81 -0.25 -3.54
N ALA A 54 4.97 -0.32 -2.51
CA ALA A 54 5.01 0.66 -1.42
C ALA A 54 6.35 0.64 -0.69
N ARG A 55 6.94 -0.55 -0.50
CA ARG A 55 8.27 -0.72 0.08
C ARG A 55 9.34 -0.09 -0.81
N GLU A 56 9.42 -0.43 -2.09
CA GLU A 56 10.39 0.16 -3.02
C GLU A 56 10.24 1.69 -3.14
N LEU A 57 9.02 2.19 -3.04
CA LEU A 57 8.74 3.62 -3.10
C LEU A 57 9.26 4.37 -1.87
N LEU A 58 9.33 3.74 -0.69
CA LEU A 58 9.57 4.40 0.60
C LEU A 58 10.86 3.96 1.33
N ASP A 59 11.33 2.74 1.11
CA ASP A 59 12.44 2.15 1.87
C ASP A 59 13.73 2.93 1.63
N GLY A 60 14.40 3.32 2.73
CA GLY A 60 15.59 4.16 2.69
C GLY A 60 15.36 5.63 2.28
N LYS A 61 14.12 6.07 2.03
CA LYS A 61 13.82 7.45 1.60
C LYS A 61 13.36 8.34 2.75
N HIS A 62 13.67 9.64 2.64
CA HIS A 62 13.15 10.64 3.56
C HIS A 62 11.79 11.13 3.09
N VAL A 63 10.85 11.21 4.03
CA VAL A 63 9.48 11.62 3.75
C VAL A 63 9.07 12.81 4.60
N ARG A 64 8.25 13.67 4.01
CA ARG A 64 7.50 14.71 4.70
C ARG A 64 6.10 14.21 4.98
N LEU A 65 5.73 14.17 6.25
CA LEU A 65 4.37 13.88 6.67
C LEU A 65 3.57 15.18 6.73
N GLU A 66 2.41 15.17 6.10
CA GLU A 66 1.46 16.27 6.14
C GLU A 66 0.13 15.80 6.73
N PHE A 67 -0.28 16.45 7.80
CA PHE A 67 -1.51 16.13 8.52
C PHE A 67 -2.70 16.92 7.98
N ASP A 68 -3.89 16.39 8.20
CA ASP A 68 -5.15 17.07 7.93
C ASP A 68 -5.84 17.44 9.26
N SER A 69 -7.11 17.81 9.21
CA SER A 69 -7.94 18.19 10.35
C SER A 69 -7.81 17.25 11.55
N THR A 70 -7.75 15.93 11.30
CA THR A 70 -7.54 14.91 12.32
C THR A 70 -6.23 14.17 12.09
N LYS A 71 -5.28 14.31 13.03
CA LYS A 71 -3.97 13.64 13.00
C LYS A 71 -4.01 12.18 13.42
N LYS A 72 -4.92 11.80 14.33
CA LYS A 72 -5.02 10.42 14.85
C LYS A 72 -6.44 9.90 14.74
N ASN A 73 -6.60 8.62 14.39
CA ASN A 73 -7.92 7.99 14.48
C ASN A 73 -8.24 7.55 15.92
N ASP A 74 -9.43 6.99 16.11
CA ASP A 74 -9.90 6.48 17.41
C ASP A 74 -9.03 5.34 17.97
N GLU A 75 -8.25 4.67 17.12
CA GLU A 75 -7.29 3.62 17.47
C GLU A 75 -5.87 4.18 17.75
N ASP A 76 -5.73 5.50 17.91
CA ASP A 76 -4.47 6.23 18.15
C ASP A 76 -3.41 6.09 17.03
N GLN A 77 -3.82 5.62 15.85
CA GLN A 77 -2.96 5.54 14.66
C GLN A 77 -2.81 6.92 14.02
N THR A 78 -1.58 7.29 13.71
CA THR A 78 -1.29 8.55 13.03
C THR A 78 -1.69 8.48 11.57
N LEU A 79 -2.45 9.47 11.11
CA LEU A 79 -2.98 9.61 9.77
C LEU A 79 -2.20 10.70 9.03
N ALA A 80 -1.62 10.41 7.87
CA ALA A 80 -0.89 11.42 7.11
C ALA A 80 -1.02 11.27 5.58
N TYR A 81 -0.80 12.38 4.90
CA TYR A 81 -0.37 12.44 3.52
C TYR A 81 1.16 12.40 3.48
N VAL A 82 1.73 11.59 2.60
CA VAL A 82 3.16 11.33 2.55
C VAL A 82 3.74 11.86 1.25
N PHE A 83 4.81 12.64 1.36
CA PHE A 83 5.55 13.17 0.23
C PHE A 83 7.02 12.76 0.33
N LEU A 84 7.60 12.32 -0.77
CA LEU A 84 9.06 12.15 -0.84
C LEU A 84 9.72 13.53 -0.81
N ILE A 85 10.78 13.68 -0.02
CA ILE A 85 11.52 14.95 0.08
C ILE A 85 12.33 15.22 -1.19
N ASP A 86 12.84 14.17 -1.82
CA ASP A 86 13.80 14.28 -2.92
C ASP A 86 13.19 14.91 -4.19
N ASP A 87 11.96 14.53 -4.54
CA ASP A 87 11.28 14.93 -5.79
C ASP A 87 9.87 15.51 -5.57
N GLY A 88 9.37 15.53 -4.32
CA GLY A 88 8.02 15.98 -4.00
C GLY A 88 6.91 14.99 -4.37
N THR A 89 7.24 13.75 -4.73
CA THR A 89 6.26 12.73 -5.12
C THR A 89 5.22 12.51 -4.04
N PHE A 90 3.95 12.67 -4.39
CA PHE A 90 2.82 12.42 -3.50
C PHE A 90 2.49 10.92 -3.44
N VAL A 91 3.05 10.23 -2.45
CA VAL A 91 3.02 8.77 -2.30
C VAL A 91 1.59 8.22 -2.28
N ASN A 92 0.68 8.86 -1.55
CA ASN A 92 -0.73 8.44 -1.47
C ASN A 92 -1.37 8.39 -2.88
N ALA A 93 -1.12 9.41 -3.70
CA ALA A 93 -1.64 9.45 -5.06
C ALA A 93 -0.93 8.44 -5.97
N GLU A 94 0.37 8.24 -5.81
CA GLU A 94 1.14 7.30 -6.63
C GLU A 94 0.67 5.85 -6.42
N ILE A 95 0.44 5.42 -5.18
CA ILE A 95 -0.10 4.09 -4.89
C ILE A 95 -1.48 3.90 -5.53
N LEU A 96 -2.34 4.93 -5.51
CA LEU A 96 -3.65 4.87 -6.19
C LEU A 96 -3.50 4.84 -7.72
N ARG A 97 -2.56 5.59 -8.28
CA ARG A 97 -2.27 5.68 -9.72
C ARG A 97 -1.80 4.36 -10.31
N GLN A 98 -1.05 3.58 -9.53
CA GLN A 98 -0.62 2.23 -9.92
C GLN A 98 -1.69 1.17 -9.66
N GLY A 99 -2.82 1.55 -9.05
CA GLY A 99 -3.91 0.62 -8.76
C GLY A 99 -3.65 -0.31 -7.58
N PHE A 100 -2.73 0.05 -6.67
CA PHE A 100 -2.35 -0.78 -5.53
C PHE A 100 -3.14 -0.50 -4.25
N ALA A 101 -4.15 0.37 -4.32
CA ALA A 101 -5.09 0.62 -3.23
C ALA A 101 -6.47 1.03 -3.75
N HIS A 102 -7.49 0.88 -2.90
CA HIS A 102 -8.80 1.47 -3.11
C HIS A 102 -8.83 2.90 -2.58
N LEU A 103 -9.57 3.77 -3.28
CA LEU A 103 -9.83 5.14 -2.83
C LEU A 103 -10.78 5.13 -1.62
N GLN A 104 -10.35 5.72 -0.50
CA GLN A 104 -11.15 5.86 0.72
C GLN A 104 -10.98 7.25 1.34
N ILE A 105 -11.77 8.21 0.87
CA ILE A 105 -11.80 9.57 1.42
C ILE A 105 -12.90 9.63 2.49
N ARG A 106 -12.56 10.07 3.71
CA ARG A 106 -13.48 10.20 4.83
C ARG A 106 -13.31 11.57 5.51
N PRO A 107 -14.40 12.34 5.71
CA PRO A 107 -14.34 13.55 6.52
C PRO A 107 -13.81 13.27 7.94
N PRO A 108 -13.10 14.23 8.57
CA PRO A 108 -12.80 15.57 8.07
C PRO A 108 -11.59 15.62 7.10
N ASN A 109 -10.86 14.52 6.93
CA ASN A 109 -9.61 14.47 6.18
C ASN A 109 -9.84 14.37 4.67
N THR A 110 -10.00 15.52 4.02
CA THR A 110 -10.38 15.62 2.60
C THR A 110 -9.50 16.57 1.77
N LYS A 111 -8.41 17.08 2.35
CA LYS A 111 -7.54 18.10 1.75
C LYS A 111 -7.10 17.78 0.31
N TYR A 112 -6.64 16.56 0.06
CA TYR A 112 -6.17 16.11 -1.26
C TYR A 112 -7.19 15.24 -2.02
N SER A 113 -8.48 15.42 -1.74
CA SER A 113 -9.52 14.58 -2.31
C SER A 113 -9.65 14.68 -3.83
N LYS A 114 -9.18 15.76 -4.46
CA LYS A 114 -9.22 15.94 -5.91
C LYS A 114 -8.10 15.13 -6.57
N GLU A 115 -6.89 15.25 -6.06
CA GLU A 115 -5.67 14.59 -6.52
C GLU A 115 -5.79 13.07 -6.39
N LEU A 116 -6.29 12.59 -5.25
CA LEU A 116 -6.50 11.16 -5.01
C LEU A 116 -7.57 10.57 -5.94
N ARG A 117 -8.65 11.33 -6.22
CA ARG A 117 -9.67 10.91 -7.20
C ARG A 117 -9.09 10.85 -8.61
N ALA A 118 -8.29 11.84 -9.02
CA ALA A 118 -7.67 11.88 -10.33
C ALA A 118 -6.72 10.69 -10.53
N ALA A 119 -5.86 10.40 -9.56
CA ALA A 119 -4.96 9.24 -9.58
C ALA A 119 -5.73 7.91 -9.69
N TYR A 120 -6.80 7.76 -8.91
CA TYR A 120 -7.62 6.55 -8.97
C TYR A 120 -8.36 6.40 -10.31
N GLN A 121 -8.83 7.51 -10.91
CA GLN A 121 -9.43 7.50 -12.26
C GLN A 121 -8.42 7.15 -13.35
N GLU A 122 -7.18 7.63 -13.22
CA GLU A 122 -6.08 7.25 -14.11
C GLU A 122 -5.85 5.74 -14.05
N ALA A 123 -5.72 5.15 -12.86
CA ALA A 123 -5.56 3.71 -12.70
C ALA A 123 -6.69 2.90 -13.37
N ARG A 124 -7.94 3.38 -13.28
CA ARG A 124 -9.09 2.77 -13.97
C ARG A 124 -9.01 2.85 -15.48
N ARG A 125 -8.61 3.99 -16.02
CA ARG A 125 -8.49 4.18 -17.48
C ARG A 125 -7.38 3.30 -18.06
N GLU A 126 -6.25 3.25 -17.36
CA GLU A 126 -5.07 2.49 -17.76
C GLU A 126 -5.14 1.00 -17.36
N LYS A 127 -6.23 0.56 -16.69
CA LYS A 127 -6.44 -0.81 -16.20
C LYS A 127 -5.25 -1.32 -15.38
N ARG A 128 -4.74 -0.48 -14.47
CA ARG A 128 -3.62 -0.84 -13.59
C ARG A 128 -4.11 -1.53 -12.32
N GLY A 129 -3.31 -2.46 -11.80
CA GLY A 129 -3.53 -3.10 -10.50
C GLY A 129 -4.96 -3.61 -10.30
N LEU A 130 -5.59 -3.22 -9.19
CA LEU A 130 -6.94 -3.63 -8.78
C LEU A 130 -8.03 -3.20 -9.77
N GLN A 131 -7.73 -2.26 -10.67
CA GLN A 131 -8.65 -1.63 -11.60
C GLN A 131 -8.57 -2.25 -13.00
N GLY A 132 -7.61 -3.13 -13.24
CA GLY A 132 -7.48 -3.91 -14.47
C GLY A 132 -8.01 -5.34 -14.39
N LEU A 133 -8.37 -5.79 -13.18
CA LEU A 133 -9.00 -7.08 -12.91
C LEU A 133 -10.48 -7.10 -13.36
#